data_AF-A0A536H3P4-F1
#
_entry.id   AF-A0A536H3P4-F1
#
_cell.length_a   1.000
_cell.length_b   1.000
_cell.length_c   1.000
_cell.angle_alpha   90.00
_cell.angle_beta   90.00
_cell.angle_gamma   90.00
#
_symmetry.space_group_name_H-M   'P 1'
#
loop_
_entity.id
_entity.type
_entity.pdbx_description
1 polymer ?
#
loop_
_entity_poly.entity_id
_entity_poly.type
_entity_poly.pdbx_seq_one_letter_code
_entity_poly.pdbx_strand_id
1 'polypeptide(L)' 'MSTQQSTPSFARDIQPLFRARDRASMRWAFDLGNYHDVSRHAQAILERLASGTMPCDGQWPEEQIALFRRWVEAGMPA' A
#
# COMPACT_ATOMS: atom_id res chain seq x y z
N MET A 1 18.93 -14.90 -11.79
CA MET A 1 17.61 -14.59 -12.37
C MET A 1 17.35 -13.12 -12.09
N SER A 2 17.46 -12.26 -13.09
CA SER A 2 17.27 -10.82 -12.95
C SER A 2 15.78 -10.54 -12.86
N THR A 3 15.23 -10.42 -11.66
CA THR A 3 13.90 -9.83 -11.50
C THR A 3 14.06 -8.34 -11.77
N GLN A 4 13.52 -7.90 -12.91
CA GLN A 4 13.54 -6.52 -13.36
C GLN A 4 13.15 -5.60 -12.19
N GLN A 5 14.08 -4.76 -11.75
CA GLN A 5 13.89 -3.70 -10.76
C GLN A 5 13.03 -2.58 -11.36
N SER A 6 11.80 -2.89 -11.74
CA SER A 6 10.81 -1.86 -12.04
C SER A 6 10.32 -1.34 -10.71
N THR A 7 10.70 -0.11 -10.38
CA THR A 7 10.19 0.57 -9.21
C THR A 7 8.65 0.55 -9.26
N PRO A 8 7.97 -0.04 -8.26
CA PRO A 8 6.51 -0.02 -8.23
C PRO A 8 6.04 1.43 -8.17
N SER A 9 4.92 1.75 -8.81
CA SER A 9 4.31 3.09 -8.80
C SER A 9 2.96 3.07 -8.12
N PHE A 10 2.52 4.19 -7.57
CA PHE A 10 1.27 4.23 -6.84
C PHE A 10 0.09 3.86 -7.73
N ALA A 11 -0.09 4.55 -8.87
CA ALA A 11 -1.26 4.36 -9.72
C ALA A 11 -1.35 2.95 -10.32
N ARG A 12 -0.20 2.35 -10.68
CA ARG A 12 -0.17 1.04 -11.36
C ARG A 12 -0.18 -0.13 -10.38
N ASP A 13 0.62 -0.04 -9.32
CA ASP A 13 0.96 -1.22 -8.51
C ASP A 13 0.39 -1.16 -7.10
N ILE A 14 0.16 0.04 -6.53
CA ILE A 14 -0.30 0.20 -5.14
C ILE A 14 -1.80 0.49 -5.04
N GLN A 15 -2.29 1.43 -5.84
CA GLN A 15 -3.69 1.82 -5.90
C GLN A 15 -4.65 0.63 -6.12
N PRO A 16 -4.39 -0.33 -7.03
CA PRO A 16 -5.27 -1.48 -7.21
C PRO A 16 -5.24 -2.49 -6.04
N LEU A 17 -4.21 -2.47 -5.19
CA LEU A 17 -4.17 -3.33 -3.99
C LEU A 17 -5.20 -2.89 -2.95
N PHE A 18 -5.45 -1.59 -2.86
CA PHE A 18 -6.50 -1.03 -2.01
C PHE A 18 -7.87 -1.24 -2.65
N ARG A 19 -8.59 -2.27 -2.20
CA ARG A 19 -9.91 -2.61 -2.70
C ARG A 19 -10.91 -1.51 -2.30
N ALA A 20 -12.02 -1.41 -3.02
CA ALA A 20 -13.09 -0.46 -2.69
C ALA A 20 -13.56 -0.59 -1.24
N ARG A 21 -13.57 -1.81 -0.69
CA ARG A 21 -13.89 -2.09 0.72
C ARG A 21 -12.86 -1.53 1.71
N ASP A 22 -11.57 -1.64 1.39
CA ASP A 22 -10.50 -1.07 2.22
C ASP A 22 -10.60 0.45 2.24
N ARG A 23 -10.81 1.05 1.06
CA ARG A 23 -11.04 2.50 0.91
C ARG A 23 -12.26 2.95 1.70
N ALA A 24 -13.38 2.23 1.62
CA ALA A 24 -14.59 2.54 2.39
C ALA A 24 -14.35 2.44 3.90
N SER A 25 -13.62 1.41 4.34
CA SER A 25 -13.29 1.18 5.75
C SER A 25 -12.35 2.24 6.32
N MET A 26 -11.53 2.88 5.49
CA MET A 26 -10.58 3.93 5.90
C MET A 26 -11.03 5.34 5.54
N ARG A 27 -12.16 5.51 4.84
CA ARG A 27 -12.68 6.81 4.39
C ARG A 27 -12.94 7.80 5.53
N TRP A 28 -13.10 7.31 6.76
CA TRP A 28 -13.24 8.14 7.96
C TRP A 28 -11.91 8.76 8.44
N ALA A 29 -10.77 8.18 8.05
CA ALA A 29 -9.43 8.64 8.40
C ALA A 29 -8.75 9.36 7.22
N PHE A 30 -8.64 8.69 6.05
CA PHE A 30 -8.03 9.24 4.83
C PHE A 30 -8.37 8.38 3.60
N ASP A 31 -8.11 8.89 2.39
CA ASP A 31 -8.42 8.15 1.16
C ASP A 31 -7.25 7.26 0.69
N LEU A 32 -7.42 5.95 0.83
CA LEU A 32 -6.49 4.95 0.32
C LEU A 32 -6.38 4.91 -1.22
N GLY A 33 -7.32 5.54 -1.93
CA GLY A 33 -7.25 5.73 -3.37
C GLY A 33 -6.43 6.96 -3.79
N ASN A 34 -6.05 7.82 -2.85
CA ASN A 34 -5.33 9.07 -3.09
C ASN A 34 -3.84 8.91 -2.78
N TYR A 35 -3.01 9.19 -3.78
CA TYR A 35 -1.55 9.15 -3.65
C TYR A 35 -1.04 10.03 -2.50
N HIS A 36 -1.58 11.24 -2.33
CA HIS A 36 -1.09 12.19 -1.34
C HIS A 36 -1.39 11.72 0.09
N ASP A 37 -2.58 11.18 0.32
CA ASP A 37 -2.96 10.60 1.61
C ASP A 37 -2.13 9.34 1.91
N VAL A 38 -2.01 8.42 0.92
CA VAL A 38 -1.25 7.19 1.10
C VAL A 38 0.23 7.44 1.29
N SER A 39 0.85 8.33 0.51
CA SER A 39 2.28 8.68 0.65
C SER A 39 2.57 9.35 1.99
N ARG A 40 1.71 10.27 2.44
CA ARG A 40 1.82 10.90 3.76
C ARG A 40 1.75 9.88 4.91
N HIS A 41 0.92 8.85 4.75
CA HIS A 41 0.71 7.81 5.76
C HIS A 41 1.45 6.50 5.47
N ALA A 42 2.36 6.47 4.49
CA ALA A 42 2.90 5.24 3.94
C ALA A 42 3.60 4.37 4.99
N GLN A 43 4.41 4.97 5.85
CA GLN A 43 5.10 4.25 6.95
C GLN A 43 4.09 3.61 7.91
N ALA A 44 3.11 4.37 8.38
CA ALA A 44 2.09 3.87 9.30
C ALA A 44 1.20 2.78 8.66
N ILE A 45 0.91 2.88 7.36
CA ILE A 45 0.21 1.85 6.60
C ILE A 45 1.08 0.59 6.53
N LEU A 46 2.37 0.72 6.19
CA LEU A 46 3.29 -0.41 6.12
C LEU A 46 3.41 -1.14 7.47
N GLU A 47 3.50 -0.42 8.58
CA GLU A 47 3.54 -1.03 9.93
C GLU A 47 2.25 -1.81 10.24
N ARG A 48 1.09 -1.27 9.85
CA ARG A 48 -0.22 -1.90 10.09
C ARG A 48 -0.44 -3.12 9.20
N LEU A 49 0.06 -3.07 7.95
CA LEU A 49 0.09 -4.20 7.03
C LEU A 49 1.05 -5.29 7.53
N ALA A 50 2.26 -4.93 7.96
CA ALA A 50 3.27 -5.86 8.46
C ALA A 50 2.90 -6.51 9.79
N SER A 51 2.17 -5.79 10.66
CA SER A 51 1.62 -6.34 11.90
C SER A 51 0.37 -7.21 11.69
N GLY A 52 -0.18 -7.26 10.48
CA GLY A 52 -1.40 -8.01 10.19
C GLY A 52 -2.67 -7.43 10.79
N THR A 53 -2.58 -6.23 11.40
CA THR A 53 -3.73 -5.55 12.00
C THR A 53 -4.59 -4.83 10.97
N MET A 54 -4.09 -4.69 9.73
CA MET A 54 -4.86 -4.24 8.58
C MET A 54 -4.62 -5.09 7.33
N PRO A 55 -5.63 -5.17 6.43
CA PRO A 55 -6.99 -4.62 6.58
C PRO A 55 -7.89 -5.45 7.50
N CYS A 56 -8.96 -4.81 8.00
CA CYS A 56 -9.93 -5.36 8.97
C CYS A 56 -10.65 -6.65 8.50
N ASP A 57 -10.51 -7.01 7.23
CA ASP A 57 -11.16 -8.14 6.57
C ASP A 57 -10.20 -9.29 6.22
N GLY A 58 -8.91 -9.15 6.53
CA GLY A 58 -7.89 -10.17 6.29
C GLY A 58 -6.57 -9.58 5.81
N GLN A 59 -5.47 -10.02 6.44
CA GLN A 59 -4.12 -9.57 6.14
C GLN A 59 -3.78 -9.70 4.64
N TRP A 60 -3.06 -8.72 4.10
CA TRP A 60 -2.51 -8.81 2.75
C TRP A 60 -1.51 -9.98 2.64
N PRO A 61 -1.43 -10.64 1.48
CA PRO A 61 -0.34 -11.58 1.21
C PRO A 61 1.02 -10.89 1.39
N GLU A 62 2.00 -11.62 1.90
CA GLU A 62 3.37 -11.11 2.12
C GLU A 62 3.96 -10.48 0.85
N GLU A 63 3.59 -10.99 -0.32
CA GLU A 63 4.01 -10.45 -1.62
C GLU A 63 3.51 -9.02 -1.87
N GLN A 64 2.28 -8.71 -1.46
CA GLN A 64 1.69 -7.37 -1.58
C GLN A 64 2.30 -6.42 -0.54
N ILE A 65 2.56 -6.92 0.68
CA ILE A 65 3.25 -6.16 1.72
C ILE A 65 4.67 -5.82 1.26
N ALA A 66 5.39 -6.79 0.67
CA ALA A 66 6.71 -6.58 0.10
C ALA A 66 6.69 -5.60 -1.09
N LEU A 67 5.65 -5.62 -1.92
CA LEU A 67 5.47 -4.64 -3.00
C LEU A 67 5.25 -3.23 -2.46
N PHE A 68 4.40 -3.07 -1.45
CA PHE A 68 4.18 -1.78 -0.78
C PHE A 68 5.46 -1.29 -0.11
N ARG A 69 6.17 -2.17 0.61
CA ARG A 69 7.47 -1.86 1.23
C ARG A 69 8.47 -1.34 0.20
N ARG A 70 8.61 -2.00 -0.95
CA ARG A 70 9.48 -1.55 -2.04
C ARG A 70 9.09 -0.17 -2.58
N TRP A 71 7.78 0.12 -2.71
CA TRP A 71 7.31 1.43 -3.13
C TRP A 71 7.70 2.52 -2.13
N VAL A 72 7.55 2.24 -0.84
CA VAL A 72 7.97 3.15 0.24
C VAL A 72 9.49 3.37 0.22
N GLU A 73 10.27 2.29 0.12
CA GLU A 73 11.74 2.34 0.05
C GLU A 73 12.23 3.09 -1.20
N ALA A 74 11.48 3.04 -2.30
CA ALA A 74 11.80 3.75 -3.53
C ALA A 74 11.44 5.26 -3.53
N GLY A 75 10.96 5.79 -2.40
CA GLY A 75 10.57 7.19 -2.28
C GLY A 75 9.15 7.48 -2.75
N MET A 76 8.29 6.45 -2.80
CA MET A 76 6.87 6.57 -3.10
C MET A 76 6.58 7.24 -4.46
N PRO A 77 7.08 6.73 -5.59
CA PRO A 77 6.76 7.32 -6.89
C PRO A 77 5.27 7.17 -7.23
N ALA A 78 4.67 8.22 -7.80
CA ALA A 78 3.26 8.25 -8.20
C ALA A 78 2.96 7.28 -9.36
#